data_AF-A0AAP5IDB2-F1
#
_entry.id   AF-A0AAP5IDB2-F1
#
_cell.length_a   1.000
_cell.length_b   1.000
_cell.length_c   1.000
_cell.angle_alpha   90.00
_cell.angle_beta   90.00
_cell.angle_gamma   90.00
#
_symmetry.space_group_name_H-M   'P 1'
#
loop_
_entity.id
_entity.type
_entity.pdbx_description
1 polymer ?
#
loop_
_entity_poly.entity_id
_entity_poly.type
_entity_poly.pdbx_seq_one_letter_code
_entity_poly.pdbx_strand_id
1 'polypeptide(L)'
;MARQSKEQILEFLADLASPVSPEVFAGFGSEFLLNKYQWEKQNELMEKEEEYITHWVEQQPVIPTLDILLDIALHPPGADFYNGIAQRRQQDWEYFLAKLIYQLGIKDRAALVSRLEATEKQENPIIKTVKESLI
;
A
#
# COMPACT_ATOMS: atom_id res chain seq x y z
N MET A 1 20.87 -1.48 -0.40
CA MET A 1 19.40 -1.61 -0.40
C MET A 1 18.88 -0.76 -1.55
N ALA A 2 18.11 -1.35 -2.46
CA ALA A 2 17.57 -0.62 -3.61
C ALA A 2 16.56 0.43 -3.11
N ARG A 3 16.70 1.67 -3.56
CA ARG A 3 15.71 2.73 -3.31
C ARG A 3 14.44 2.34 -4.07
N GLN A 4 13.34 2.11 -3.37
CA GLN A 4 12.09 1.84 -4.06
C GLN A 4 11.65 3.06 -4.86
N SER A 5 11.17 2.81 -6.06
CA SER A 5 10.58 3.82 -6.93
C SER A 5 9.09 3.99 -6.59
N LYS A 6 8.51 5.14 -6.96
CA LYS A 6 7.08 5.42 -6.77
C LYS A 6 6.23 4.37 -7.49
N GLU A 7 6.68 3.95 -8.67
CA GLU A 7 6.07 2.94 -9.52
C GLU A 7 5.96 1.59 -8.81
N GLN A 8 7.02 1.12 -8.15
CA GLN A 8 7.01 -0.15 -7.40
C GLN A 8 6.03 -0.14 -6.21
N ILE A 9 5.89 1.00 -5.53
CA ILE A 9 4.93 1.14 -4.43
C ILE A 9 3.50 1.18 -4.98
N LEU A 10 3.27 1.82 -6.13
CA LEU A 10 1.98 1.82 -6.80
C LEU A 10 1.57 0.43 -7.32
N GLU A 11 2.52 -0.35 -7.85
CA GLU A 11 2.31 -1.76 -8.22
C GLU A 11 1.94 -2.61 -7.00
N PHE A 12 2.64 -2.42 -5.88
CA PHE A 12 2.31 -3.12 -4.63
C PHE A 12 0.91 -2.75 -4.10
N LEU A 13 0.53 -1.47 -4.14
CA LEU A 13 -0.81 -1.00 -3.76
C LEU A 13 -1.89 -1.57 -4.69
N ALA A 14 -1.61 -1.63 -5.99
CA ALA A 14 -2.48 -2.25 -6.99
C ALA A 14 -2.73 -3.74 -6.68
N ASP A 15 -1.66 -4.46 -6.34
CA ASP A 15 -1.69 -5.89 -5.97
C ASP A 15 -2.48 -6.17 -4.67
N LEU A 16 -2.50 -5.21 -3.73
CA LEU A 16 -3.33 -5.27 -2.52
C LEU A 16 -4.80 -4.96 -2.81
N ALA A 17 -5.08 -3.92 -3.61
CA ALA A 17 -6.43 -3.45 -3.90
C ALA A 17 -7.22 -4.37 -4.87
N SER A 18 -6.52 -5.16 -5.68
CA SER A 18 -7.15 -6.13 -6.58
C SER A 18 -6.39 -7.45 -6.61
N PRO A 19 -6.86 -8.48 -5.89
CA PRO A 19 -6.38 -9.83 -6.14
C PRO A 19 -6.93 -10.30 -7.50
N VAL A 20 -6.11 -10.19 -8.54
CA VAL A 20 -6.43 -10.72 -9.87
C VAL A 20 -6.48 -12.24 -9.79
N SER A 21 -7.62 -12.86 -10.14
CA SER A 21 -7.64 -14.30 -10.43
C SER A 21 -6.76 -14.56 -11.65
N PRO A 22 -5.85 -15.56 -11.62
CA PRO A 22 -4.81 -15.72 -12.63
C PRO A 22 -5.28 -16.17 -14.00
N GLU A 23 -6.58 -16.39 -14.21
CA GLU A 23 -7.10 -16.86 -15.49
C GLU A 23 -7.13 -15.75 -16.57
N VAL A 24 -6.90 -14.47 -16.23
CA VAL A 24 -7.14 -13.36 -17.18
C VAL A 24 -5.88 -12.68 -17.74
N PHE A 25 -4.66 -12.89 -17.22
CA PHE A 25 -3.47 -12.24 -17.82
C PHE A 25 -2.28 -13.18 -17.98
N ALA A 26 -2.32 -13.96 -19.07
CA ALA A 26 -1.12 -14.47 -19.71
C ALA A 26 -0.30 -13.26 -20.24
N GLY A 27 0.69 -12.79 -19.48
CA GLY A 27 1.71 -11.88 -20.02
C GLY A 27 2.48 -11.01 -19.03
N PHE A 28 1.97 -10.75 -17.82
CA PHE A 28 2.63 -9.87 -16.83
C PHE A 28 2.48 -10.42 -15.38
N GLY A 29 2.57 -11.74 -15.23
CA GLY A 29 2.51 -12.38 -13.92
C GLY A 29 3.84 -12.23 -13.18
N SER A 30 3.94 -11.26 -12.26
CA SER A 30 5.00 -11.28 -11.25
C SER A 30 4.98 -12.62 -10.52
N GLU A 31 6.14 -13.12 -10.09
CA GLU A 31 6.24 -14.37 -9.31
C GLU A 31 5.31 -14.34 -8.07
N PHE A 32 5.03 -13.13 -7.58
CA PHE A 32 4.03 -12.80 -6.57
C PHE A 32 2.60 -13.29 -6.93
N LEU A 33 2.10 -13.03 -8.14
CA LEU A 33 0.73 -13.43 -8.53
C LEU A 33 0.60 -14.96 -8.65
N LEU A 34 1.65 -15.63 -9.13
CA LEU A 34 1.68 -17.09 -9.22
C LEU A 34 1.69 -17.72 -7.81
N ASN A 35 2.53 -17.18 -6.92
CA ASN A 35 2.66 -17.65 -5.54
C ASN A 35 1.39 -17.37 -4.73
N LYS A 36 0.79 -16.18 -4.89
CA LYS A 36 -0.46 -15.79 -4.24
C LYS A 36 -1.63 -16.69 -4.65
N TYR A 37 -1.80 -17.00 -5.94
CA TYR A 37 -2.88 -17.89 -6.38
C TYR A 37 -2.77 -19.32 -5.87
N GLN A 38 -1.58 -19.93 -5.98
CA GLN A 38 -1.37 -21.30 -5.50
C GLN A 38 -1.64 -21.42 -3.99
N TRP A 39 -1.52 -20.30 -3.29
CA TRP A 39 -1.61 -20.18 -1.85
C TRP A 39 -3.01 -19.74 -1.35
N GLU A 40 -3.73 -18.88 -2.07
CA GLU A 40 -5.14 -18.51 -1.84
C GLU A 40 -6.07 -19.73 -1.95
N LYS A 41 -5.67 -20.72 -2.76
CA LYS A 41 -6.35 -22.01 -2.88
C LYS A 41 -6.25 -22.86 -1.59
N GLN A 42 -5.41 -22.50 -0.63
CA GLN A 42 -5.07 -23.34 0.52
C GLN A 42 -5.42 -22.77 1.91
N ASN A 43 -5.55 -21.45 2.14
CA ASN A 43 -5.65 -20.91 3.51
C ASN A 43 -6.51 -19.64 3.64
N GLU A 44 -7.27 -19.55 4.73
CA GLU A 44 -8.21 -18.49 5.11
C GLU A 44 -7.59 -17.06 5.03
N LEU A 45 -8.27 -16.16 4.31
CA LEU A 45 -7.70 -15.05 3.52
C LEU A 45 -7.29 -13.77 4.26
N MET A 46 -7.58 -13.58 5.55
CA MET A 46 -7.30 -12.30 6.25
C MET A 46 -5.99 -12.25 7.03
N GLU A 47 -5.63 -13.31 7.76
CA GLU A 47 -4.45 -13.29 8.65
C GLU A 47 -3.14 -13.07 7.86
N LYS A 48 -3.08 -13.59 6.63
CA LYS A 48 -1.84 -13.57 5.84
C LYS A 48 -1.64 -12.33 4.97
N GLU A 49 -2.68 -11.54 4.73
CA GLU A 49 -2.54 -10.21 4.11
C GLU A 49 -1.80 -9.27 5.05
N GLU A 50 -2.12 -9.34 6.34
CA GLU A 50 -1.42 -8.57 7.38
C GLU A 50 0.04 -9.01 7.53
N GLU A 51 0.32 -10.32 7.49
CA GLU A 51 1.68 -10.85 7.45
C GLU A 51 2.46 -10.33 6.24
N TYR A 52 1.83 -10.28 5.07
CA TYR A 52 2.48 -9.82 3.84
C TYR A 52 2.80 -8.32 3.87
N ILE A 53 1.84 -7.48 4.30
CA ILE A 53 2.07 -6.04 4.49
C ILE A 53 3.19 -5.84 5.53
N THR A 54 3.15 -6.57 6.65
CA THR A 54 4.18 -6.50 7.69
C THR A 54 5.55 -6.85 7.14
N HIS A 55 5.67 -7.95 6.40
CA HIS A 55 6.92 -8.39 5.79
C HIS A 55 7.47 -7.37 4.79
N TRP A 56 6.60 -6.79 3.95
CA TRP A 56 7.01 -5.73 3.03
C TRP A 56 7.54 -4.51 3.82
N VAL A 57 6.80 -4.06 4.83
CA VAL A 57 7.17 -2.92 5.69
C VAL A 57 8.50 -3.16 6.42
N GLU A 58 8.79 -4.39 6.85
CA GLU A 58 10.07 -4.82 7.45
C GLU A 58 11.28 -4.63 6.54
N GLN A 59 11.09 -4.79 5.24
CA GLN A 59 12.17 -4.65 4.26
C GLN A 59 12.41 -3.20 3.81
N GLN A 60 11.51 -2.27 4.16
CA GLN A 60 11.58 -0.91 3.64
C GLN A 60 12.45 0.03 4.49
N PRO A 61 13.26 0.89 3.86
CA PRO A 61 13.87 2.02 4.55
C PRO A 61 12.78 3.05 4.92
N VAL A 62 12.62 3.32 6.21
CA VAL A 62 11.49 4.09 6.78
C VAL A 62 11.32 5.46 6.12
N ILE A 63 12.31 6.35 6.27
CA ILE A 63 12.22 7.74 5.79
C ILE A 63 11.92 7.86 4.29
N PRO A 64 12.75 7.31 3.38
CA PRO A 64 12.54 7.52 1.94
C PRO A 64 11.27 6.85 1.41
N THR A 65 10.83 5.74 2.02
CA THR A 65 9.60 5.07 1.61
C THR A 65 8.37 5.84 2.14
N LEU A 66 8.46 6.37 3.36
CA LEU A 66 7.41 7.21 3.93
C LEU A 66 7.21 8.48 3.11
N ASP A 67 8.29 9.12 2.65
CA ASP A 67 8.21 10.29 1.76
C ASP A 67 7.44 9.98 0.47
N ILE A 68 7.65 8.78 -0.11
CA ILE A 68 6.94 8.36 -1.34
C ILE A 68 5.47 8.03 -1.05
N LEU A 69 5.18 7.33 0.05
CA LEU A 69 3.80 7.00 0.44
C LEU A 69 2.98 8.27 0.70
N LEU A 70 3.57 9.27 1.36
CA LEU A 70 2.93 10.56 1.57
C LEU A 70 2.76 11.32 0.25
N ASP A 71 3.75 11.28 -0.66
CA ASP A 71 3.59 11.87 -2.00
C ASP A 71 2.45 11.22 -2.79
N ILE A 72 2.28 9.90 -2.72
CA ILE A 72 1.14 9.20 -3.34
C ILE A 72 -0.17 9.65 -2.69
N ALA A 73 -0.21 9.82 -1.36
CA ALA A 73 -1.41 10.29 -0.68
C ALA A 73 -1.81 11.69 -1.14
N LEU A 74 -0.85 12.63 -1.25
CA LEU A 74 -1.11 14.02 -1.66
C LEU A 74 -1.37 14.16 -3.16
N HIS A 75 -0.74 13.31 -3.97
CA HIS A 75 -0.83 13.30 -5.43
C HIS A 75 -1.27 11.91 -5.91
N PRO A 76 -2.52 11.52 -5.63
CA PRO A 76 -3.02 10.20 -5.98
C PRO A 76 -3.00 10.03 -7.51
N PRO A 77 -2.65 8.85 -8.02
CA PRO A 77 -2.76 8.60 -9.45
C PRO A 77 -4.24 8.72 -9.88
N GLY A 78 -4.47 9.08 -11.14
CA GLY A 78 -5.83 9.28 -11.65
C GLY A 78 -6.71 8.05 -11.41
N ALA A 79 -8.01 8.26 -11.19
CA ALA A 79 -8.96 7.20 -10.86
C ALA A 79 -8.87 5.99 -11.81
N ASP A 80 -8.54 6.22 -13.08
CA ASP A 80 -8.35 5.19 -14.11
C ASP A 80 -7.23 4.19 -13.79
N PHE A 81 -6.19 4.61 -13.07
CA PHE A 81 -5.08 3.73 -12.65
C PHE A 81 -5.58 2.59 -11.75
N TYR A 82 -6.50 2.90 -10.83
CA TYR A 82 -7.09 1.91 -9.93
C TYR A 82 -8.39 1.30 -10.44
N ASN A 83 -9.10 1.98 -11.36
CA ASN A 83 -10.31 1.46 -12.01
C ASN A 83 -9.99 0.38 -13.07
N GLY A 84 -8.82 0.47 -13.72
CA GLY A 84 -8.35 -0.54 -14.68
C GLY A 84 -7.96 -1.86 -14.01
N ILE A 85 -7.81 -1.85 -12.69
CA ILE A 85 -7.50 -3.02 -11.87
C ILE A 85 -8.83 -3.47 -11.28
N ALA A 86 -9.30 -4.67 -11.64
CA ALA A 86 -10.64 -5.15 -11.29
C ALA A 86 -10.85 -5.18 -9.76
N GLN A 87 -11.46 -4.14 -9.20
CA GLN A 87 -11.67 -4.00 -7.75
C GLN A 87 -12.69 -5.05 -7.29
N ARG A 88 -12.21 -6.20 -6.80
CA ARG A 88 -13.05 -7.26 -6.21
C ARG A 88 -13.28 -7.05 -4.71
N ARG A 89 -12.47 -6.21 -4.06
CA ARG A 89 -12.70 -5.81 -2.67
C ARG A 89 -13.15 -4.36 -2.68
N GLN A 90 -14.22 -4.09 -1.94
CA GLN A 90 -14.74 -2.76 -1.63
C GLN A 90 -13.80 -1.96 -0.69
N GLN A 91 -12.56 -2.43 -0.51
CA GLN A 91 -11.53 -1.76 0.27
C GLN A 91 -10.71 -0.91 -0.68
N ASP A 92 -11.06 0.36 -0.67
CA ASP A 92 -10.45 1.47 -1.38
C ASP A 92 -8.92 1.43 -1.16
N TRP A 93 -8.11 1.54 -2.22
CA TRP A 93 -6.64 1.51 -2.17
C TRP A 93 -6.06 2.52 -1.16
N GLU A 94 -6.84 3.57 -0.87
CA GLU A 94 -6.70 4.56 0.19
C GLU A 94 -6.53 3.92 1.57
N TYR A 95 -7.28 2.86 1.89
CA TYR A 95 -7.16 2.11 3.14
C TYR A 95 -5.79 1.45 3.26
N PHE A 96 -5.35 0.75 2.21
CA PHE A 96 -4.04 0.09 2.20
C PHE A 96 -2.90 1.10 2.27
N LEU A 97 -3.04 2.23 1.57
CA LEU A 97 -2.08 3.32 1.65
C LEU A 97 -1.99 3.89 3.06
N ALA A 98 -3.12 4.17 3.72
CA ALA A 98 -3.15 4.63 5.10
C ALA A 98 -2.49 3.61 6.05
N LYS A 99 -2.81 2.32 5.88
CA LYS A 99 -2.22 1.22 6.67
C LYS A 99 -0.71 1.13 6.50
N LEU A 100 -0.19 1.27 5.28
CA LEU A 100 1.24 1.29 5.00
C LEU A 100 1.95 2.50 5.62
N ILE A 101 1.37 3.71 5.47
CA ILE A 101 1.91 4.93 6.09
C ILE A 101 2.00 4.75 7.61
N TYR A 102 0.93 4.23 8.22
CA TYR A 102 0.89 3.99 9.66
C TYR A 102 1.94 2.95 10.08
N GLN A 103 1.90 1.73 9.52
CA GLN A 103 2.78 0.62 9.94
C GLN A 103 4.26 0.92 9.69
N LEU A 104 4.59 1.63 8.60
CA LEU A 104 5.96 2.06 8.36
C LEU A 104 6.35 3.21 9.30
N GLY A 105 5.46 4.19 9.48
CA GLY A 105 5.73 5.39 10.26
C GLY A 105 5.79 5.17 11.77
N ILE A 106 5.14 4.15 12.33
CA ILE A 106 5.29 3.80 13.76
C ILE A 106 6.71 3.33 14.10
N LYS A 107 7.49 2.85 13.12
CA LYS A 107 8.91 2.51 13.32
C LYS A 107 9.77 3.73 13.65
N ASP A 108 9.34 4.91 13.19
CA ASP A 108 9.91 6.21 13.57
C ASP A 108 8.78 7.24 13.74
N ARG A 109 8.09 7.14 14.88
CA ARG A 109 6.91 7.96 15.17
C ARG A 109 7.20 9.46 15.10
N ALA A 110 8.40 9.89 15.53
CA ALA A 110 8.77 11.30 15.49
C ALA A 110 8.88 11.80 14.04
N ALA A 111 9.51 11.01 13.17
CA ALA A 111 9.59 11.32 11.74
C ALA A 111 8.22 11.33 11.05
N LEU A 112 7.31 10.44 11.44
CA LEU A 112 5.93 10.41 10.94
C LEU A 112 5.15 11.67 11.34
N VAL A 113 5.11 12.00 12.64
CA VAL A 113 4.36 13.17 13.15
C VAL A 113 4.86 14.45 12.50
N SER A 114 6.18 14.66 12.46
CA SER A 114 6.77 15.86 11.84
C SER A 114 6.38 16.02 10.37
N ARG A 115 6.29 14.92 9.61
CA ARG A 115 5.86 14.96 8.20
C ARG A 115 4.36 15.22 8.06
N LEU A 116 3.54 14.59 8.90
CA LEU A 116 2.08 14.77 8.89
C LEU A 116 1.67 16.22 9.24
N GLU A 117 2.41 16.86 10.14
CA GLU A 117 2.26 18.29 10.46
C GLU A 117 2.68 19.18 9.28
N ALA A 118 3.76 18.84 8.58
CA ALA A 118 4.18 19.58 7.39
C ALA A 118 3.14 19.52 6.25
N THR A 119 2.38 18.43 6.16
CA THR A 119 1.30 18.23 5.17
C THR A 119 -0.05 18.82 5.55
N GLU A 120 -0.17 19.45 6.72
CA GLU A 120 -1.46 19.91 7.30
C GLU A 120 -2.21 20.97 6.48
N LYS A 121 -1.56 21.58 5.49
CA LYS A 121 -2.17 22.57 4.59
C LYS A 121 -3.10 21.96 3.53
N GLN A 122 -3.12 20.65 3.37
CA GLN A 122 -3.95 19.95 2.39
C GLN A 122 -4.92 19.01 3.12
N GLU A 123 -6.22 19.28 3.01
CA GLU A 123 -7.27 18.41 3.54
C GLU A 123 -7.31 17.10 2.73
N ASN A 124 -6.51 16.13 3.16
CA ASN A 124 -6.44 14.82 2.53
C ASN A 124 -7.06 13.74 3.43
N PRO A 125 -8.05 12.96 2.96
CA PRO A 125 -8.74 11.97 3.77
C PRO A 125 -7.81 10.84 4.26
N ILE A 126 -6.84 10.41 3.45
CA ILE A 126 -5.86 9.37 3.83
C ILE A 126 -4.98 9.86 4.98
N ILE A 127 -4.48 11.09 4.88
CA ILE A 127 -3.65 11.72 5.92
C ILE A 127 -4.45 11.86 7.22
N LYS A 128 -5.73 12.22 7.13
CA LYS A 128 -6.63 12.31 8.29
C LYS A 128 -6.80 10.94 8.96
N THR A 129 -7.06 9.88 8.21
CA THR A 129 -7.18 8.51 8.74
C THR A 129 -5.91 8.06 9.46
N VAL A 130 -4.73 8.36 8.91
CA VAL A 130 -3.45 8.07 9.57
C VAL A 130 -3.31 8.83 10.88
N LYS A 131 -3.66 10.13 10.92
CA LYS A 131 -3.63 10.94 12.15
C LYS A 131 -4.57 10.39 13.22
N GLU A 132 -5.80 10.01 12.85
CA GLU A 132 -6.78 9.41 13.76
C GLU A 132 -6.29 8.08 14.35
N SER A 133 -5.51 7.31 13.57
CA SER A 133 -4.92 6.04 14.01
C SER A 133 -3.73 6.20 14.97
N LEU A 134 -3.22 7.41 15.17
CA LEU A 134 -2.07 7.72 16.06
C LEU A 134 -2.48 8.16 17.48
N ILE A 135 -3.79 8.35 17.73
CA ILE A 135 -4.40 8.78 19.01
C ILE A 135 -4.59 7.55 19.91
#